data_AF-A0A3M6TLY6-F1
#
_entry.id   AF-A0A3M6TLY6-F1
#
_cell.length_a   1.000
_cell.length_b   1.000
_cell.length_c   1.000
_cell.angle_alpha   90.00
_cell.angle_beta   90.00
_cell.angle_gamma   90.00
#
_symmetry.space_group_name_H-M   'P 1'
#
loop_
_entity.id
_entity.type
_entity.pdbx_description
1 polymer ?
#
loop_
_entity_poly.entity_id
_entity_poly.type
_entity_poly.pdbx_seq_one_letter_code
_entity_poly.pdbx_strand_id
1 'polypeptide(L)' 'VDHLEPWEKGSRKTSGQVGMCGGVRGVGAGGIVSTSFCLLYKLFTLKLTRKQLNGLITHVDSPYIRALGFMFI' A
#
# COMPACT_ATOMS: atom_id res chain seq x y z
N VAL A 1 2.28 -8.22 -7.55
CA VAL A 1 1.56 -7.47 -6.49
C VAL A 1 0.33 -8.27 -6.20
N ASP A 2 0.26 -8.87 -5.01
CA ASP A 2 -0.80 -9.82 -4.69
C ASP A 2 -1.87 -9.18 -3.78
N HIS A 3 -1.54 -8.05 -3.14
CA HIS A 3 -2.46 -7.26 -2.33
C HIS A 3 -2.11 -5.77 -2.33
N LEU A 4 -3.07 -4.93 -1.98
CA LEU A 4 -2.95 -3.46 -1.93
C LEU A 4 -2.84 -2.89 -0.51
N GLU A 5 -3.07 -3.71 0.52
CA GLU A 5 -2.90 -3.26 1.90
C GLU A 5 -1.44 -2.84 2.16
N PRO A 6 -1.19 -1.78 2.95
CA PRO A 6 0.16 -1.22 3.14
C PRO A 6 1.12 -2.15 3.90
N TRP A 7 0.59 -3.20 4.52
CA TRP A 7 1.36 -4.14 5.33
C TRP A 7 1.11 -5.55 4.83
N GLU A 8 2.14 -6.39 4.78
CA GLU A 8 1.98 -7.81 4.46
C GLU A 8 1.07 -8.48 5.50
N LYS A 9 0.12 -9.30 5.02
CA LYS A 9 -0.84 -9.97 5.90
C LYS A 9 -0.11 -10.87 6.89
N GLY A 10 -0.47 -10.75 8.18
CA GLY A 10 0.17 -11.54 9.24
C GLY A 10 1.57 -11.07 9.65
N SER A 11 2.13 -10.03 9.01
CA SER A 11 3.47 -9.51 9.38
C SER A 11 3.48 -8.60 10.61
N ARG A 12 2.30 -8.21 11.12
CA ARG A 12 2.17 -7.32 12.28
C ARG A 12 2.55 -8.06 13.56
N LYS A 13 3.44 -7.48 14.35
CA LYS A 13 3.80 -8.00 15.68
C LYS A 13 2.81 -7.48 16.71
N THR A 14 1.76 -8.24 16.96
CA THR A 14 0.79 -7.95 18.04
C THR A 14 1.24 -8.48 19.40
N SER A 15 2.32 -9.27 19.46
CA SER A 15 2.86 -9.81 20.71
C SER A 15 3.30 -8.66 21.64
N GLY A 16 2.71 -8.58 22.82
CA GLY A 16 3.01 -7.54 23.82
C GLY A 16 2.05 -6.35 23.82
N GLN A 17 1.10 -6.25 22.89
CA GLN A 17 -0.01 -5.29 22.99
C GLN A 17 -1.11 -5.84 23.90
N VAL A 18 -0.95 -5.67 25.21
CA VAL A 18 -1.93 -6.10 26.23
C VAL A 18 -2.86 -4.91 26.53
N GLY A 19 -4.14 -5.01 26.16
CA GLY A 19 -5.17 -4.01 26.47
C GLY A 19 -6.11 -3.67 25.31
N MET A 20 -7.37 -3.31 25.63
CA MET A 20 -8.49 -3.09 24.69
C MET A 20 -8.27 -2.05 23.59
N CYS A 21 -7.18 -1.26 23.63
CA CYS A 21 -6.86 -0.23 22.65
C CYS A 21 -5.60 -0.51 21.82
N GLY A 22 -4.93 -1.66 21.99
CA GLY A 22 -3.68 -1.97 21.28
C GLY A 22 -3.86 -2.16 19.77
N GLY A 23 -5.00 -2.73 19.35
CA GLY A 23 -5.25 -3.11 17.95
C GLY A 23 -5.95 -2.07 17.07
N VAL A 24 -6.54 -1.01 17.65
CA VAL A 24 -7.51 -0.14 16.92
C VAL A 24 -6.85 0.93 16.04
N ARG A 25 -5.53 1.08 16.09
CA ARG A 25 -4.77 2.00 15.24
C ARG A 25 -3.48 1.31 14.82
N GLY A 26 -3.57 0.38 13.87
CA GLY A 26 -2.49 -0.46 13.32
C GLY A 26 -1.28 0.26 12.69
N VAL A 27 -0.96 1.47 13.16
CA VAL A 27 0.17 2.32 12.80
C VAL A 27 1.40 2.04 13.68
N GLY A 28 1.24 1.42 14.86
CA GLY A 28 2.35 1.23 15.83
C GLY A 28 2.99 -0.17 15.91
N ALA A 29 2.38 -1.21 15.33
CA ALA A 29 2.81 -2.61 15.56
C ALA A 29 3.90 -3.12 14.59
N GLY A 30 4.51 -2.23 13.79
CA GLY A 30 5.65 -2.53 12.91
C GLY A 30 5.52 -3.82 12.10
N GLY A 31 4.78 -3.78 10.99
CA GLY A 31 4.68 -4.90 10.04
C GLY A 31 5.75 -4.82 8.93
N ILE A 32 5.84 -5.86 8.12
CA ILE A 32 6.60 -5.79 6.86
C ILE A 32 5.77 -4.93 5.89
N VAL A 33 6.41 -3.91 5.32
CA VAL A 33 5.76 -3.03 4.33
C VAL A 33 5.49 -3.83 3.07
N SER A 34 4.29 -3.67 2.52
CA SER A 34 3.91 -4.42 1.33
C SER A 34 4.63 -3.96 0.07
N THR A 35 4.77 -4.88 -0.88
CA THR A 35 5.36 -4.57 -2.19
C THR A 35 4.57 -3.49 -2.94
N SER A 36 3.23 -3.49 -2.84
CA SER A 36 2.37 -2.45 -3.44
C SER A 36 2.64 -1.07 -2.87
N PHE A 37 2.83 -0.95 -1.56
CA PHE A 37 3.15 0.31 -0.92
C PHE A 37 4.56 0.82 -1.27
N CYS A 38 5.55 -0.08 -1.35
CA CYS A 38 6.89 0.26 -1.81
C CYS A 38 6.87 0.82 -3.24
N LEU A 39 6.08 0.22 -4.15
CA LEU A 39 5.89 0.73 -5.50
C LEU A 39 5.21 2.11 -5.49
N LEU A 40 4.13 2.28 -4.73
CA LEU A 40 3.43 3.56 -4.59
C LEU A 40 4.38 4.67 -4.12
N TYR A 41 5.19 4.41 -3.09
CA TYR A 41 6.19 5.36 -2.60
C TYR A 41 7.21 5.74 -3.68
N LYS A 42 7.69 4.74 -4.44
CA LYS A 42 8.60 4.98 -5.57
C LYS A 42 7.96 5.84 -6.66
N LEU A 43 6.68 5.61 -6.96
CA LEU A 43 5.93 6.43 -7.92
C LEU A 43 5.83 7.89 -7.43
N PHE A 44 5.65 8.11 -6.11
CA PHE A 44 5.59 9.46 -5.52
C PHE A 44 6.92 10.19 -5.60
N THR A 45 8.04 9.51 -5.39
CA THR A 45 9.37 10.11 -5.50
C THR A 45 9.76 10.40 -6.96
N LEU A 46 9.24 9.63 -7.92
CA LEU A 46 9.46 9.83 -9.36
C LEU A 46 8.67 10.99 -9.97
N LYS A 47 7.65 11.54 -9.28
CA LYS A 47 6.80 12.65 -9.75
C LYS A 47 6.17 12.40 -11.12
N LEU A 48 5.26 11.42 -11.20
CA LEU A 48 4.55 11.09 -12.46
C LEU A 48 3.84 12.28 -13.10
N THR A 49 3.85 12.30 -14.43
CA THR A 49 3.02 13.21 -15.21
C THR A 49 1.56 12.74 -15.21
N ARG A 50 0.63 13.68 -15.39
CA ARG A 50 -0.82 13.37 -15.50
C ARG A 50 -1.13 12.33 -16.58
N LYS A 51 -0.39 12.34 -17.70
CA LYS A 51 -0.57 11.36 -18.78
C LYS A 51 -0.21 9.94 -18.34
N GLN A 52 0.91 9.79 -17.64
CA GLN A 52 1.34 8.49 -17.13
C GLN A 52 0.40 7.97 -16.03
N LEU A 53 -0.09 8.87 -15.16
CA LEU A 53 -1.09 8.52 -14.15
C LEU A 53 -2.40 8.05 -14.77
N ASN A 54 -2.89 8.74 -15.80
CA ASN A 54 -4.07 8.29 -16.55
C ASN A 54 -3.84 6.92 -17.19
N GLY A 55 -2.65 6.68 -17.76
CA GLY A 55 -2.27 5.37 -18.29
C GLY A 55 -2.24 4.27 -17.22
N LEU A 56 -1.87 4.60 -15.99
CA LEU A 56 -1.88 3.68 -14.86
C LEU A 56 -3.31 3.30 -14.45
N ILE A 57 -4.23 4.29 -14.42
CA ILE A 57 -5.64 4.11 -14.01
C ILE A 57 -6.46 3.35 -15.05
N THR A 58 -6.15 3.49 -16.34
CA THR A 58 -6.87 2.83 -17.43
C THR A 58 -6.21 1.53 -17.90
N HIS A 59 -5.11 1.11 -17.25
CA HIS A 59 -4.36 -0.07 -17.64
C HIS A 59 -5.20 -1.35 -17.55
N VAL A 60 -5.33 -2.09 -18.65
CA VAL A 60 -6.22 -3.27 -18.72
C VAL A 60 -5.56 -4.52 -18.15
N ASP A 61 -4.24 -4.62 -18.25
CA ASP A 61 -3.53 -5.88 -17.95
C ASP A 61 -3.59 -6.31 -16.49
N SER A 62 -3.80 -5.38 -15.55
CA SER A 62 -3.84 -5.73 -14.13
C SER A 62 -4.72 -4.77 -13.32
N PRO A 63 -5.67 -5.30 -12.52
CA PRO A 63 -6.45 -4.49 -11.59
C PRO A 63 -5.58 -3.85 -10.50
N TYR A 64 -4.44 -4.46 -10.14
CA TYR A 64 -3.52 -3.92 -9.16
C TYR A 64 -2.81 -2.65 -9.65
N ILE A 65 -2.49 -2.59 -10.95
CA ILE A 65 -1.90 -1.40 -11.58
C ILE A 65 -2.90 -0.24 -11.52
N ARG A 66 -4.17 -0.49 -11.87
CA ARG A 66 -5.23 0.53 -11.78
C ARG A 66 -5.44 1.01 -10.36
N ALA A 67 -5.50 0.09 -9.40
CA ALA A 67 -5.68 0.43 -8.00
C ALA A 67 -4.49 1.23 -7.43
N LEU A 68 -3.25 0.92 -7.84
CA LEU A 68 -2.08 1.73 -7.51
C LEU A 68 -2.19 3.15 -8.09
N GLY A 69 -2.69 3.29 -9.33
CA GLY A 69 -2.96 4.61 -9.92
C GLY A 69 -4.06 5.37 -9.18
N PHE A 70 -5.08 4.68 -8.68
CA PHE A 70 -6.10 5.30 -7.84
C PHE A 70 -5.56 5.71 -6.46
N MET A 71 -4.70 4.89 -5.82
CA MET A 71 -4.05 5.23 -4.54
C MET A 71 -3.02 6.37 -4.65
N PHE A 72 -2.54 6.66 -5.86
CA PHE A 72 -1.60 7.74 -6.10
C PHE A 72 -2.26 9.13 -6.11
N ILE A 73 -3.57 9.19 -6.42
CA ILE A 73 -4.39 10.41 -6.37
C ILE A 73 -4.75 10.72 -4.91
#